data_AF-A0A183PS49-F1
#
_entry.id   AF-A0A183PS49-F1
#
_cell.length_a   1.000
_cell.length_b   1.000
_cell.length_c   1.000
_cell.angle_alpha   90.00
_cell.angle_beta   90.00
_cell.angle_gamma   90.00
#
_symmetry.space_group_name_H-M   'P 1'
#
loop_
_entity.id
_entity.type
_entity.pdbx_description
1 polymer ?
#
loop_
_entity_poly.entity_id
_entity_poly.type
_entity_poly.pdbx_seq_one_letter_code
_entity_poly.pdbx_strand_id
1 'polypeptide(L)'
;MTSHYHYHHYNCFYSLFIILYCFLCIKFIQTIDRTELNELNIYDPMKCRSGNYRGKVNIAFDGTECLDWIDHKSFYKPYWSDDEARKHKNYCRNPGNDSSGPWCVVGIGRFKYCDVPRCG
;
A
#
# COMPACT_ATOMS: atom_id res chain seq x y z
N MET A 1 -52.15 -22.16 -34.96
CA MET A 1 -52.06 -20.94 -34.13
C MET A 1 -51.23 -21.10 -32.84
N THR A 2 -50.84 -22.31 -32.44
CA THR A 2 -50.10 -22.59 -31.19
C THR A 2 -48.58 -22.36 -31.26
N SER A 3 -47.94 -22.54 -32.42
CA SER A 3 -46.48 -22.42 -32.58
C SER A 3 -45.92 -20.99 -32.39
N HIS A 4 -46.64 -19.98 -32.89
CA HIS A 4 -46.20 -18.58 -32.78
C HIS A 4 -46.31 -18.02 -31.35
N TYR A 5 -47.29 -18.51 -30.57
CA TYR A 5 -47.48 -18.17 -29.16
C TYR A 5 -46.37 -18.78 -28.28
N HIS A 6 -46.03 -20.05 -28.52
CA HIS A 6 -44.93 -20.72 -27.81
C HIS A 6 -43.56 -20.08 -28.09
N TYR A 7 -43.27 -19.65 -29.33
CA TYR A 7 -42.03 -18.96 -29.68
C TYR A 7 -41.90 -17.58 -29.00
N HIS A 8 -42.98 -16.78 -28.98
CA HIS A 8 -43.00 -15.50 -28.28
C HIS A 8 -42.82 -15.66 -26.76
N HIS A 9 -43.46 -16.67 -26.17
CA HIS A 9 -43.27 -16.99 -24.76
C HIS A 9 -41.83 -17.41 -24.48
N TYR A 10 -41.24 -18.32 -25.27
CA TYR A 10 -39.87 -18.79 -25.06
C TYR A 10 -38.85 -17.65 -25.14
N ASN A 11 -38.91 -16.79 -26.17
CA ASN A 11 -38.03 -15.61 -26.27
C ASN A 11 -38.19 -14.62 -25.12
N CYS A 12 -39.42 -14.44 -24.62
CA CYS A 12 -39.68 -13.59 -23.46
C CYS A 12 -39.10 -14.20 -22.17
N PHE A 13 -39.23 -15.51 -21.99
CA PHE A 13 -38.67 -16.22 -20.84
C PHE A 13 -37.14 -16.19 -20.87
N TYR A 14 -36.51 -16.43 -22.03
CA TYR A 14 -35.06 -16.31 -22.20
C TYR A 14 -34.58 -14.88 -21.91
N SER A 15 -35.32 -13.87 -22.37
CA SER A 15 -35.04 -12.48 -22.05
C SER A 15 -35.13 -12.21 -20.54
N LEU A 16 -36.17 -12.71 -19.86
CA LEU A 16 -36.33 -12.59 -18.41
C LEU A 16 -35.22 -13.32 -17.61
N PHE A 17 -34.75 -14.48 -18.09
CA PHE A 17 -33.62 -15.19 -17.49
C PHE A 17 -32.31 -14.42 -17.65
N ILE A 18 -32.06 -13.84 -18.82
CA ILE A 18 -30.90 -12.98 -19.06
C ILE A 18 -30.97 -11.75 -18.15
N ILE A 19 -32.14 -11.12 -18.03
CA ILE A 19 -32.36 -9.96 -17.17
C ILE A 19 -32.12 -10.33 -15.70
N LEU A 20 -32.68 -11.44 -15.22
CA LEU A 20 -32.49 -11.91 -13.84
C LEU A 20 -31.02 -12.26 -13.58
N TYR A 21 -30.35 -12.93 -14.51
CA TYR A 21 -28.93 -13.24 -14.41
C TYR A 21 -28.07 -11.96 -14.39
N CYS A 22 -28.39 -10.98 -15.24
CA CYS A 22 -27.76 -9.66 -15.21
C CYS A 22 -27.98 -8.95 -13.87
N PHE A 23 -29.19 -8.97 -13.30
CA PHE A 23 -29.46 -8.38 -11.99
C PHE A 23 -28.68 -9.08 -10.87
N LEU A 24 -28.60 -10.41 -10.90
CA LEU A 24 -27.81 -11.19 -9.95
C LEU A 24 -26.31 -10.90 -10.08
N CYS A 25 -25.80 -10.81 -11.31
CA CYS A 25 -24.42 -10.41 -11.59
C CYS A 25 -24.12 -8.98 -11.14
N ILE A 26 -25.02 -8.02 -11.38
CA ILE A 26 -24.84 -6.63 -10.93
C ILE A 26 -24.83 -6.57 -9.40
N LYS A 27 -25.74 -7.29 -8.72
CA LYS A 27 -25.72 -7.37 -7.26
C LYS A 27 -24.44 -8.04 -6.74
N PHE A 28 -23.96 -9.09 -7.40
CA PHE A 28 -22.70 -9.74 -7.05
C PHE A 28 -21.51 -8.79 -7.23
N ILE A 29 -21.43 -8.08 -8.36
CA ILE A 29 -20.40 -7.07 -8.64
C ILE A 29 -20.47 -5.92 -7.62
N GLN A 30 -21.66 -5.52 -7.19
CA GLN A 30 -21.85 -4.49 -6.17
C GLN A 30 -21.51 -4.98 -4.75
N THR A 31 -21.58 -6.28 -4.47
CA THR A 31 -21.14 -6.88 -3.20
C THR A 31 -19.64 -7.12 -3.13
N ILE A 32 -18.92 -7.01 -4.25
CA ILE A 32 -17.45 -6.97 -4.24
C ILE A 32 -17.05 -5.63 -3.62
N ASP A 33 -16.62 -5.67 -2.36
CA ASP A 33 -16.11 -4.49 -1.68
C ASP A 33 -14.80 -4.04 -2.34
N ARG A 34 -14.75 -2.78 -2.77
CA ARG A 34 -13.56 -2.16 -3.37
C ARG A 34 -12.41 -2.02 -2.37
N THR A 35 -12.65 -2.21 -1.08
CA THR A 35 -11.64 -2.12 -0.02
C THR A 35 -10.56 -3.20 -0.16
N GLU A 36 -10.90 -4.44 -0.51
CA GLU A 36 -9.91 -5.54 -0.63
C GLU A 36 -8.97 -5.38 -1.85
N LEU A 37 -9.46 -4.80 -2.96
CA LEU A 37 -8.63 -4.50 -4.14
C LEU A 37 -7.68 -3.31 -3.92
N ASN A 38 -7.94 -2.46 -2.93
CA ASN A 38 -7.06 -1.36 -2.58
C ASN A 38 -5.84 -1.82 -1.76
N GLU A 39 -5.87 -2.99 -1.12
CA GLU A 39 -4.69 -3.55 -0.45
C GLU A 39 -3.63 -4.07 -1.42
N LEU A 40 -3.99 -4.35 -2.68
CA LEU A 40 -3.04 -4.74 -3.74
C LEU A 40 -2.43 -3.54 -4.49
N ASN A 41 -2.95 -2.33 -4.28
CA ASN A 41 -2.33 -1.10 -4.76
C ASN A 41 -1.29 -0.65 -3.72
N ILE A 42 -0.01 -0.97 -3.96
CA ILE A 42 1.18 -0.52 -3.19
C ILE A 42 1.42 1.00 -3.38
N TYR A 43 0.36 1.76 -3.63
CA TYR A 43 0.35 3.20 -3.68
C TYR A 43 -0.71 3.67 -2.70
N ASP A 44 -0.38 3.66 -1.40
CA ASP A 44 -1.09 4.51 -0.45
C ASP A 44 -0.58 5.95 -0.71
N PRO A 45 -1.38 6.81 -1.37
CA PRO A 45 -1.00 8.20 -1.67
C PRO A 45 -0.74 9.00 -0.39
N MET A 46 -1.07 8.43 0.77
CA MET A 46 -0.99 9.03 2.07
C MET A 46 0.20 8.52 2.89
N LYS A 47 1.02 7.59 2.35
CA LYS A 47 2.25 7.09 2.99
C LYS A 47 3.29 8.21 3.11
N CYS A 48 3.88 8.34 4.30
CA CYS A 48 4.97 9.29 4.56
C CYS A 48 6.15 9.00 3.64
N ARG A 49 6.38 9.86 2.65
CA ARG A 49 7.63 9.88 1.86
C ARG A 49 8.57 11.01 2.28
N SER A 50 8.06 11.96 3.06
CA SER A 50 8.78 13.16 3.48
C SER A 50 9.99 12.85 4.38
N GLY A 51 11.06 13.63 4.21
CA GLY A 51 12.16 13.78 5.18
C GLY A 51 11.74 14.15 6.60
N ASN A 52 10.49 14.59 6.80
CA ASN A 52 9.97 15.05 8.09
C ASN A 52 9.30 13.98 8.94
N TYR A 53 9.34 12.70 8.55
CA TYR A 53 8.87 11.64 9.46
C TYR A 53 9.69 11.67 10.77
N ARG A 54 8.99 11.84 11.91
CA ARG A 54 9.57 11.90 13.26
C ARG A 54 9.08 10.77 14.19
N GLY A 55 8.36 9.79 13.64
CA GLY A 55 7.90 8.62 14.40
C GLY A 55 9.06 7.70 14.84
N LYS A 56 8.68 6.63 15.53
CA LYS A 56 9.62 5.69 16.20
C LYS A 56 9.65 4.29 15.57
N VAL A 57 9.12 4.11 14.35
CA VAL A 57 9.24 2.83 13.63
C VAL A 57 10.73 2.51 13.44
N ASN A 58 11.13 1.31 13.82
CA ASN A 58 12.50 0.79 13.80
C ASN A 58 12.57 -0.63 13.22
N ILE A 59 11.61 -0.96 12.36
CA ILE A 59 11.54 -2.23 11.63
C ILE A 59 11.28 -1.89 10.16
N ALA A 60 12.01 -2.55 9.26
CA ALA A 60 11.83 -2.42 7.82
C ALA A 60 10.53 -3.08 7.34
N PHE A 61 10.13 -2.83 6.09
CA PHE A 61 8.87 -3.36 5.53
C PHE A 61 8.75 -4.89 5.59
N ASP A 62 9.88 -5.61 5.64
CA ASP A 62 9.94 -7.07 5.67
C ASP A 62 10.18 -7.65 7.08
N GLY A 63 10.05 -6.84 8.12
CA GLY A 63 10.26 -7.27 9.50
C GLY A 63 11.72 -7.24 9.97
N THR A 64 12.67 -6.83 9.12
CA THR A 64 14.09 -6.71 9.55
C THR A 64 14.25 -5.58 10.56
N GLU A 65 14.90 -5.87 11.70
CA GLU A 65 15.20 -4.85 12.71
C GLU A 65 16.23 -3.82 12.21
N CYS A 66 16.00 -2.55 12.55
CA CYS A 66 16.89 -1.46 12.18
C CYS A 66 18.07 -1.34 13.15
N LEU A 67 19.23 -1.01 12.59
CA LEU A 67 20.47 -0.69 13.30
C LEU A 67 20.58 0.82 13.60
N ASP A 68 21.35 1.17 14.63
CA ASP A 68 21.55 2.55 15.04
C ASP A 68 22.31 3.37 13.99
N TRP A 69 21.79 4.56 13.67
CA TRP A 69 22.36 5.44 12.65
C TRP A 69 23.81 5.82 12.94
N ILE A 70 24.15 6.07 14.20
CA ILE A 70 25.46 6.57 14.64
C ILE A 70 26.62 5.64 14.28
N ASP A 71 26.35 4.33 14.15
CA ASP A 71 27.34 3.32 13.79
C ASP A 71 27.58 3.23 12.28
N HIS A 72 26.78 3.93 11.47
CA HIS A 72 26.76 3.81 10.03
C HIS A 72 26.88 5.17 9.32
N LYS A 73 28.02 5.83 9.56
CA LYS A 73 28.33 7.20 9.12
C LYS A 73 28.10 7.49 7.64
N SER A 74 28.41 6.54 6.76
CA SER A 74 28.24 6.71 5.31
C SER A 74 26.81 7.03 4.89
N PHE A 75 25.81 6.61 5.67
CA PHE A 75 24.40 6.76 5.34
C PHE A 75 23.81 8.11 5.76
N TYR A 76 24.33 8.75 6.81
CA TYR A 76 23.76 10.00 7.32
C TYR A 76 24.67 11.21 7.22
N LYS A 77 26.00 11.04 7.16
CA LYS A 77 26.95 12.16 7.17
C LYS A 77 26.74 13.21 6.06
N PRO A 78 26.23 12.88 4.86
CA PRO A 78 25.92 13.91 3.87
C PRO A 78 24.77 14.84 4.27
N TYR A 79 23.97 14.48 5.28
CA TYR A 79 22.70 15.13 5.60
C TYR A 79 22.57 15.57 7.06
N TRP A 80 23.21 14.87 7.98
CA TRP A 80 23.10 15.08 9.42
C TRP A 80 24.45 15.11 10.12
N SER A 81 24.48 15.81 11.26
CA SER A 81 25.52 15.73 12.28
C SER A 81 25.46 14.42 13.07
N ASP A 82 26.52 14.11 13.82
CA ASP A 82 26.54 12.94 14.73
C ASP A 82 25.52 13.09 15.86
N ASP A 83 25.26 14.31 16.32
CA ASP A 83 24.27 14.58 17.35
C ASP A 83 22.84 14.32 16.86
N GLU A 84 22.54 14.67 15.61
CA GLU A 84 21.27 14.34 14.96
C GLU A 84 21.10 12.84 14.76
N ALA A 85 22.15 12.14 14.30
CA ALA A 85 22.13 10.68 14.17
C ALA A 85 21.83 9.99 15.52
N ARG A 86 22.47 10.43 16.62
CA ARG A 86 22.18 9.90 17.97
C ARG A 86 20.73 10.17 18.40
N LYS A 87 20.16 11.33 18.05
CA LYS A 87 18.74 11.63 18.33
C LYS A 87 17.79 10.74 17.53
N HIS A 88 18.17 10.36 16.31
CA HIS A 88 17.37 9.48 15.45
C HIS A 88 17.46 8.00 15.83
N LYS A 89 18.43 7.59 16.66
CA LYS A 89 18.60 6.22 17.16
C LYS A 89 18.67 5.20 16.02
N ASN A 90 17.77 4.22 15.98
CA ASN A 90 17.57 3.28 14.88
C ASN A 90 16.21 3.49 14.17
N TYR A 91 15.58 4.66 14.33
CA TYR A 91 14.28 4.91 13.74
C TYR A 91 14.38 5.16 12.24
N CYS A 92 13.37 4.73 11.48
CA CYS A 92 13.26 4.98 10.06
C CYS A 92 13.25 6.48 9.74
N ARG A 93 14.06 6.90 8.80
CA ARG A 93 14.24 8.31 8.44
C ARG A 93 14.55 8.44 6.95
N ASN A 94 14.49 9.67 6.44
CA ASN A 94 14.78 9.96 5.05
C ASN A 94 15.72 11.18 4.93
N PRO A 95 17.00 11.04 5.30
CA PRO A 95 17.96 12.16 5.34
C PRO A 95 18.15 12.86 3.99
N GLY A 96 18.05 12.11 2.88
CA GLY A 96 18.22 12.62 1.51
C GLY A 96 16.91 12.94 0.78
N ASN A 97 15.77 12.90 1.47
CA ASN A 97 14.45 13.09 0.87
C ASN A 97 14.21 12.20 -0.37
N ASP A 98 14.63 10.93 -0.28
CA ASP A 98 14.38 9.87 -1.27
C ASP A 98 12.88 9.75 -1.54
N SER A 99 12.50 9.72 -2.82
CA SER A 99 11.09 9.63 -3.27
C SER A 99 10.41 8.31 -2.90
N SER A 100 11.19 7.29 -2.54
CA SER A 100 10.74 5.99 -2.04
C SER A 100 10.36 6.04 -0.56
N GLY A 101 10.77 7.09 0.16
CA GLY A 101 10.39 7.37 1.54
C GLY A 101 11.40 6.92 2.60
N PRO A 102 11.00 6.90 3.89
CA PRO A 102 11.88 6.54 4.99
C PRO A 102 12.42 5.11 4.91
N TRP A 103 13.66 4.98 5.33
CA TRP A 103 14.41 3.74 5.38
C TRP A 103 15.24 3.69 6.66
N CYS A 104 15.84 2.55 6.93
CA CYS A 104 16.79 2.37 8.02
C CYS A 104 17.93 1.44 7.60
N VAL A 105 19.02 1.50 8.37
CA VAL A 105 20.18 0.64 8.16
C VAL A 105 19.89 -0.75 8.70
N VAL A 106 20.23 -1.79 7.94
CA VAL A 106 20.04 -3.21 8.34
C VAL A 106 21.35 -4.01 8.31
N GLY A 107 22.45 -3.37 7.95
CA GLY A 107 23.77 -3.96 7.90
C GLY A 107 24.81 -3.01 7.32
N ILE A 108 26.08 -3.43 7.33
CA ILE A 108 27.18 -2.65 6.77
C ILE A 108 26.93 -2.43 5.27
N GLY A 109 26.74 -1.17 4.87
CA GLY A 109 26.46 -0.80 3.49
C GLY A 109 25.08 -1.25 2.97
N ARG A 110 24.16 -1.65 3.86
CA ARG A 110 22.81 -2.12 3.48
C ARG A 110 21.72 -1.35 4.23
N PHE A 111 20.68 -0.96 3.50
CA PHE A 111 19.47 -0.35 4.05
C PHE A 111 18.21 -1.00 3.47
N LYS A 112 17.07 -0.82 4.14
CA LYS A 112 15.76 -1.21 3.66
C LYS A 112 14.75 -0.11 3.95
N TYR A 113 13.75 0.04 3.08
CA TYR A 113 12.65 0.95 3.29
C TYR A 113 11.75 0.50 4.45
N CYS A 114 11.08 1.45 5.07
CA CYS A 114 10.16 1.18 6.15
C CYS A 114 8.72 1.42 5.72
N ASP A 115 7.81 0.67 6.31
CA ASP A 115 6.40 0.99 6.22
C ASP A 115 6.01 1.91 7.38
N VAL A 116 6.05 3.21 7.12
CA VAL A 116 5.76 4.24 8.12
C VAL A 116 4.32 4.75 7.99
N PRO A 117 3.65 5.04 9.12
CA PRO A 117 2.36 5.72 9.11
C PRO A 117 2.42 7.09 8.43
N ARG A 118 1.24 7.64 8.16
CA ARG A 118 1.03 8.94 7.53
C ARG A 118 1.72 10.07 8.29
N CYS A 119 2.10 11.12 7.57
CA CYS A 119 2.81 12.27 8.15
C CYS A 119 1.78 13.14 8.87
N GLY A 120 2.05 13.44 10.14
CA GLY A 120 1.29 14.40 10.95
C GLY A 120 1.97 15.75 10.97
#